data_AF-A0A2V1CEU3-F1
#
_entry.id   AF-A0A2V1CEU3-F1
#
_cell.length_a   1.000
_cell.length_b   1.000
_cell.length_c   1.000
_cell.angle_alpha   90.00
_cell.angle_beta   90.00
_cell.angle_gamma   90.00
#
_symmetry.space_group_name_H-M   'P 1'
#
loop_
_entity.id
_entity.type
_entity.pdbx_description
1 polymer ?
#
loop_
_entity_poly.entity_id
_entity_poly.type
_entity_poly.pdbx_seq_one_letter_code
_entity_poly.pdbx_strand_id
1 'polypeptide(L)'
;MSTRIIYFMYHHTHHCVIPREKRITASSDSFTVFPLLPTELRLKIWEAIADEPRTIELTCTPTASHIPEGRWFSHSKAPVIFRVCAESRYVALQKFEILKFHPDQIGIPPSVTLYINFASESLHLCGDLQAPWARDLLEKNEQVKEKLRFICVKEKLWQDLNQVQLTPVWNYGSKEEPAQPVRVGLKALVDVKFHSAIVSMP
;
A
#
# COMPACT_ATOMS: atom_id res chain seq x y z
N MET A 1 24.19 23.00 -47.87
CA MET A 1 22.99 22.29 -47.40
C MET A 1 23.46 21.06 -46.63
N SER A 2 23.28 21.05 -45.30
CA SER A 2 23.82 19.99 -44.42
C SER A 2 22.71 19.01 -44.06
N THR A 3 22.82 17.79 -44.59
CA THR A 3 21.86 16.71 -44.39
C THR A 3 22.11 16.05 -43.04
N ARG A 4 21.15 16.13 -42.11
CA ARG A 4 21.15 15.34 -40.87
C ARG A 4 20.63 13.95 -41.17
N ILE A 5 21.46 12.94 -40.92
CA ILE A 5 21.02 11.55 -40.89
C ILE A 5 20.76 11.18 -39.43
N ILE A 6 19.49 10.92 -39.12
CA ILE A 6 19.02 10.37 -37.85
C ILE A 6 19.23 8.87 -37.91
N TYR A 7 20.01 8.31 -36.98
CA TYR A 7 20.09 6.86 -36.80
C TYR A 7 19.35 6.40 -35.55
N PHE A 8 18.60 5.34 -35.79
CA PHE A 8 17.67 4.60 -34.94
C PHE A 8 18.31 4.11 -33.63
N MET A 9 17.51 4.13 -32.56
CA MET A 9 17.83 3.50 -31.29
C MET A 9 17.97 1.98 -31.49
N TYR A 10 19.21 1.49 -31.49
CA TYR A 10 19.48 0.08 -31.29
C TYR A 10 19.14 -0.29 -29.85
N HIS A 11 18.17 -1.19 -29.68
CA HIS A 11 18.09 -2.01 -28.47
C HIS A 11 19.38 -2.83 -28.40
N HIS A 12 20.37 -2.32 -27.68
CA HIS A 12 21.50 -3.12 -27.24
C HIS A 12 20.95 -4.20 -26.30
N THR A 13 20.60 -5.36 -26.87
CA THR A 13 20.84 -6.62 -26.19
C THR A 13 22.33 -6.69 -25.90
N HIS A 14 22.73 -6.10 -24.77
CA HIS A 14 24.00 -6.43 -24.16
C HIS A 14 23.91 -7.91 -23.79
N HIS A 15 24.29 -8.77 -24.72
CA HIS A 15 24.72 -10.11 -24.39
C HIS A 15 25.83 -9.93 -23.35
N CYS A 16 25.52 -10.27 -22.10
CA CYS A 16 26.51 -10.36 -21.05
C CYS A 16 27.46 -11.49 -21.44
N VAL A 17 28.48 -11.20 -22.25
CA VAL A 17 29.61 -12.09 -22.46
C VAL A 17 30.45 -11.99 -21.20
N ILE A 18 30.18 -12.87 -20.24
CA ILE A 18 31.01 -12.97 -19.03
C ILE A 18 32.35 -13.59 -19.46
N PRO A 19 33.48 -12.86 -19.36
CA PRO A 19 34.79 -13.41 -19.66
C PRO A 19 35.08 -14.56 -18.68
N ARG A 20 35.54 -15.70 -19.20
CA ARG A 20 35.74 -16.92 -18.40
C ARG A 20 36.92 -16.87 -17.43
N GLU A 21 37.65 -15.76 -17.36
CA GLU A 21 38.93 -15.68 -16.65
C GLU A 21 39.04 -14.43 -15.78
N LYS A 22 38.25 -14.41 -14.71
CA LYS A 22 38.72 -14.01 -13.39
C LYS A 22 37.80 -14.72 -12.41
N ARG A 23 38.31 -15.71 -11.68
CA ARG A 23 37.63 -16.22 -10.49
C ARG A 23 37.51 -15.04 -9.53
N ILE A 24 36.38 -14.35 -9.60
CA ILE A 24 35.91 -13.50 -8.52
C ILE A 24 35.92 -14.43 -7.33
N THR A 25 36.83 -14.19 -6.37
CA THR A 25 36.69 -14.79 -5.04
C THR A 25 35.34 -14.32 -4.56
N ALA A 26 34.35 -15.22 -4.57
CA ALA A 26 32.99 -14.89 -4.18
C ALA A 26 33.07 -14.28 -2.78
N SER A 27 32.85 -12.97 -2.68
CA SER A 27 32.33 -12.48 -1.42
C SER A 27 31.01 -13.22 -1.24
N SER A 28 30.77 -13.78 -0.05
CA SER A 28 29.47 -14.35 0.32
C SER A 28 28.32 -13.35 0.17
N ASP A 29 28.64 -12.09 -0.13
CA ASP A 29 27.75 -10.93 0.00
C ASP A 29 27.16 -10.48 -1.35
N SER A 30 27.44 -11.16 -2.48
CA SER A 30 26.84 -10.81 -3.78
C SER A 30 26.29 -12.02 -4.54
N PHE A 31 24.98 -12.01 -4.81
CA PHE A 31 24.29 -13.03 -5.61
C PHE A 31 24.37 -12.69 -7.10
N THR A 32 25.42 -13.17 -7.77
CA THR A 32 25.75 -12.80 -9.16
C THR A 32 25.04 -13.64 -10.22
N VAL A 33 24.37 -14.72 -9.83
CA VAL A 33 23.78 -15.68 -10.78
C VAL A 33 22.35 -15.33 -11.19
N PHE A 34 21.68 -14.37 -10.52
CA PHE A 34 20.32 -13.97 -10.88
C PHE A 34 20.18 -13.55 -12.36
N PRO A 35 21.06 -12.71 -12.93
CA PRO A 35 20.93 -12.29 -14.33
C PRO A 35 21.18 -13.41 -15.35
N LEU A 36 21.73 -14.55 -14.91
CA LEU A 36 21.98 -15.72 -15.76
C LEU A 36 20.75 -16.63 -15.88
N LEU A 37 19.71 -16.38 -15.08
CA LEU A 37 18.45 -17.11 -15.21
C LEU A 37 17.72 -16.73 -16.51
N PRO A 38 17.08 -17.70 -17.18
CA PRO A 38 16.10 -17.42 -18.23
C PRO A 38 15.11 -16.34 -17.81
N THR A 39 14.73 -15.48 -18.76
CA THR A 39 13.86 -14.32 -18.49
C THR A 39 12.55 -14.75 -17.85
N GLU A 40 11.98 -15.88 -18.27
CA GLU A 40 10.74 -16.44 -17.74
C GLU A 40 10.87 -16.75 -16.24
N LEU A 41 12.00 -17.28 -15.80
CA LEU A 41 12.25 -17.57 -14.39
C LEU A 41 12.45 -16.28 -13.58
N ARG A 42 13.16 -15.30 -14.13
CA ARG A 42 13.35 -13.99 -13.48
C ARG A 42 12.01 -13.28 -13.28
N LEU A 43 11.16 -13.27 -14.30
CA LEU A 43 9.81 -12.70 -14.21
C LEU A 43 8.96 -13.42 -13.17
N LYS A 44 8.95 -14.76 -13.15
CA LYS A 44 8.24 -15.53 -12.11
C LYS A 44 8.72 -15.21 -10.70
N ILE A 45 10.02 -15.00 -10.51
CA ILE A 45 10.58 -14.59 -9.21
C ILE A 45 10.07 -13.19 -8.82
N TRP A 46 10.08 -12.24 -9.75
CA TRP A 46 9.56 -10.89 -9.48
C TRP A 46 8.05 -10.88 -9.24
N GLU A 47 7.29 -11.67 -9.98
CA GLU A 47 5.85 -11.83 -9.77
C GLU A 47 5.55 -12.38 -8.38
N ALA A 48 6.28 -13.41 -7.94
CA ALA A 48 6.14 -13.99 -6.61
C ALA A 48 6.48 -12.99 -5.50
N ILE A 49 7.55 -12.19 -5.67
CA ILE A 49 7.92 -11.13 -4.72
C ILE A 49 6.86 -10.02 -4.68
N ALA A 50 6.28 -9.67 -5.84
CA ALA A 50 5.21 -8.67 -5.90
C ALA A 50 3.91 -9.13 -5.23
N ASP A 51 3.67 -10.44 -5.17
CA ASP A 51 2.50 -11.04 -4.52
C ASP A 51 2.73 -11.36 -3.04
N GLU A 52 3.96 -11.19 -2.53
CA GLU A 52 4.28 -11.41 -1.13
C GLU A 52 3.38 -10.54 -0.23
N PRO A 53 2.54 -11.14 0.63
CA PRO A 53 1.65 -10.36 1.48
C PRO A 53 2.42 -9.50 2.47
N ARG A 54 2.14 -8.19 2.46
CA ARG A 54 2.66 -7.24 3.44
C ARG A 54 1.52 -6.46 4.09
N THR A 55 1.82 -5.86 5.22
CA THR A 55 0.88 -5.00 5.94
C THR A 55 1.29 -3.55 5.76
N ILE A 56 0.39 -2.73 5.22
CA ILE A 56 0.56 -1.29 5.09
C ILE A 56 -0.10 -0.62 6.30
N GLU A 57 0.71 -0.16 7.22
CA GLU A 57 0.26 0.55 8.42
C GLU A 57 -0.18 1.97 8.09
N LEU A 58 -1.29 2.39 8.65
CA LEU A 58 -1.81 3.73 8.47
C LEU A 58 -2.50 4.21 9.75
N THR A 59 -2.17 5.44 10.15
CA THR A 59 -2.76 6.09 11.32
C THR A 59 -2.83 7.60 11.09
N CYS A 60 -3.66 8.26 11.89
CA CYS A 60 -3.89 9.69 11.87
C CYS A 60 -3.94 10.17 13.31
N THR A 61 -3.11 11.14 13.64
CA THR A 61 -3.08 11.74 14.98
C THR A 61 -3.13 13.26 14.89
N PRO A 62 -3.81 13.94 15.83
CA PRO A 62 -3.73 15.39 16.00
C PRO A 62 -2.27 15.78 16.21
N THR A 63 -1.72 16.63 15.34
CA THR A 63 -0.30 17.00 15.44
C THR A 63 -0.09 18.21 16.36
N ALA A 64 -1.10 19.08 16.46
CA ALA A 64 -1.07 20.26 17.31
C ALA A 64 -2.51 20.78 17.52
N SER A 65 -2.71 21.64 18.52
CA SER A 65 -4.03 22.24 18.81
C SER A 65 -4.62 23.03 17.63
N HIS A 66 -3.77 23.52 16.72
CA HIS A 66 -4.17 24.24 15.51
C HIS A 66 -4.37 23.33 14.28
N ILE A 67 -4.14 22.03 14.39
CA ILE A 67 -4.42 21.01 13.37
C ILE A 67 -5.30 19.93 14.00
N PRO A 68 -6.54 20.27 14.40
CA PRO A 68 -7.45 19.32 15.06
C PRO A 68 -7.81 18.14 14.16
N GLU A 69 -7.76 18.34 12.84
CA GLU A 69 -8.04 17.32 11.82
C GLU A 69 -7.00 16.20 11.78
N GLY A 70 -5.81 16.41 12.37
CA GLY A 70 -4.72 15.44 12.39
C GLY A 70 -3.95 15.33 11.07
N ARG A 71 -2.91 14.50 11.10
CA ARG A 71 -2.08 14.16 9.94
C ARG A 71 -1.97 12.66 9.82
N TRP A 72 -2.20 12.17 8.60
CA TRP A 72 -1.96 10.79 8.24
C TRP A 72 -0.47 10.49 8.18
N PHE A 73 -0.06 9.36 8.76
CA PHE A 73 1.30 8.86 8.68
C PHE A 73 1.31 7.35 8.54
N SER A 74 2.43 6.86 8.01
CA SER A 74 2.72 5.45 7.82
C SER A 74 4.20 5.23 8.03
N HIS A 75 4.54 4.16 8.75
CA HIS A 75 5.92 3.67 8.85
C HIS A 75 6.27 2.68 7.73
N SER A 76 5.31 2.39 6.85
CA SER A 76 5.48 1.42 5.77
C SER A 76 6.44 1.96 4.73
N LYS A 77 7.50 1.20 4.46
CA LYS A 77 8.44 1.50 3.39
C LYS A 77 7.86 1.08 2.04
N ALA A 78 8.27 1.79 0.99
CA ALA A 78 8.01 1.35 -0.38
C ALA A 78 8.49 -0.10 -0.57
N PRO A 79 7.72 -0.96 -1.26
CA PRO A 79 8.10 -2.35 -1.50
C PRO A 79 9.51 -2.48 -2.09
N VAL A 80 10.27 -3.48 -1.64
CA VAL A 80 11.66 -3.68 -2.08
C VAL A 80 11.76 -3.84 -3.59
N ILE A 81 10.74 -4.43 -4.22
CA ILE A 81 10.69 -4.65 -5.67
C ILE A 81 10.84 -3.35 -6.49
N PHE A 82 10.48 -2.19 -5.93
CA PHE A 82 10.70 -0.89 -6.59
C PHE A 82 12.17 -0.44 -6.62
N ARG A 83 13.06 -1.04 -5.83
CA ARG A 83 14.44 -0.56 -5.62
C ARG A 83 15.51 -1.50 -6.14
N VAL A 84 15.16 -2.71 -6.58
CA VAL A 84 16.15 -3.73 -7.00
C VAL A 84 16.73 -3.43 -8.39
N CYS A 85 15.92 -3.46 -9.44
CA CYS A 85 16.38 -3.21 -10.82
C CYS A 85 15.26 -2.66 -11.72
N ALA A 86 15.53 -2.49 -13.02
CA ALA A 86 14.52 -2.02 -13.98
C ALA A 86 13.41 -3.05 -14.22
N GLU A 87 13.77 -4.33 -14.31
CA GLU A 87 12.81 -5.42 -14.55
C GLU A 87 11.86 -5.61 -13.37
N SER A 88 12.39 -5.58 -12.15
CA SER A 88 11.56 -5.68 -10.94
C SER A 88 10.57 -4.52 -10.85
N ARG A 89 11.02 -3.28 -11.16
CA ARG A 89 10.15 -2.10 -11.19
C ARG A 89 9.04 -2.23 -12.23
N TYR A 90 9.33 -2.80 -13.39
CA TYR A 90 8.32 -3.03 -14.43
C TYR A 90 7.19 -3.94 -13.91
N VAL A 91 7.55 -5.06 -13.27
CA VAL A 91 6.58 -5.97 -12.65
C VAL A 91 5.81 -5.27 -11.52
N ALA A 92 6.51 -4.49 -10.68
CA ALA A 92 5.88 -3.76 -9.59
C ALA A 92 4.81 -2.77 -10.09
N LEU A 93 5.10 -2.01 -11.15
CA LEU A 93 4.18 -1.03 -11.72
C LEU A 93 2.90 -1.66 -12.31
N GLN A 94 2.89 -2.96 -12.59
CA GLN A 94 1.70 -3.67 -13.05
C GLN A 94 0.75 -4.08 -11.91
N LYS A 95 1.28 -4.22 -10.68
CA LYS A 95 0.54 -4.77 -9.54
C LYS A 95 0.27 -3.77 -8.42
N PHE A 96 1.15 -2.79 -8.24
CA PHE A 96 1.05 -1.81 -7.16
C PHE A 96 0.39 -0.52 -7.63
N GLU A 97 -0.53 -0.03 -6.82
CA GLU A 97 -1.12 1.30 -6.97
C GLU A 97 -0.60 2.24 -5.88
N ILE A 98 -0.62 3.55 -6.18
CA ILE A 98 -0.44 4.56 -5.16
C ILE A 98 -1.78 4.75 -4.44
N LEU A 99 -1.81 4.63 -3.12
CA LEU A 99 -2.96 4.98 -2.30
C LEU A 99 -3.08 6.50 -2.25
N LYS A 100 -4.14 7.03 -2.87
CA LYS A 100 -4.40 8.47 -2.95
C LYS A 100 -5.38 8.89 -1.86
N PHE A 101 -5.20 10.08 -1.33
CA PHE A 101 -6.11 10.71 -0.37
C PHE A 101 -6.88 11.81 -1.09
N HIS A 102 -8.19 11.87 -0.88
CA HIS A 102 -9.01 12.94 -1.46
C HIS A 102 -8.74 14.26 -0.72
N PRO A 103 -8.81 15.44 -1.38
CA PRO A 103 -8.70 16.72 -0.70
C PRO A 103 -9.72 16.93 0.44
N ASP A 104 -10.90 16.30 0.31
CA ASP A 104 -11.99 16.38 1.29
C ASP A 104 -11.93 15.28 2.37
N GLN A 105 -10.87 14.48 2.36
CA GLN A 105 -10.65 13.46 3.38
C GLN A 105 -10.18 14.14 4.68
N ILE A 106 -10.67 13.69 5.83
CA ILE A 106 -10.30 14.26 7.13
C ILE A 106 -8.81 13.98 7.38
N GLY A 107 -8.08 15.01 7.76
CA GLY A 107 -6.68 14.96 8.12
C GLY A 107 -5.74 15.18 6.94
N ILE A 108 -4.57 15.73 7.22
CA ILE A 108 -3.57 16.06 6.21
C ILE A 108 -2.99 14.76 5.63
N PRO A 109 -2.99 14.56 4.30
CA PRO A 109 -2.40 13.37 3.67
C PRO A 109 -0.94 13.11 4.07
N PRO A 110 -0.48 11.85 4.02
CA PRO A 110 0.91 11.53 4.35
C PRO A 110 1.87 12.15 3.33
N SER A 111 3.02 12.62 3.80
CA SER A 111 4.08 13.15 2.91
C SER A 111 4.83 12.04 2.14
N VAL A 112 4.63 10.78 2.52
CA VAL A 112 5.23 9.61 1.89
C VAL A 112 4.26 8.98 0.90
N THR A 113 4.77 8.56 -0.26
CA THR A 113 3.98 7.80 -1.23
C THR A 113 3.74 6.39 -0.72
N LEU A 114 2.48 6.02 -0.56
CA LEU A 114 2.07 4.68 -0.14
C LEU A 114 1.75 3.83 -1.37
N TYR A 115 2.52 2.77 -1.56
CA TYR A 115 2.28 1.77 -2.59
C TYR A 115 1.57 0.58 -1.96
N ILE A 116 0.49 0.13 -2.58
CA ILE A 116 -0.31 -1.00 -2.13
C ILE A 116 -0.64 -1.93 -3.30
N ASN A 117 -0.42 -3.22 -3.11
CA ASN A 117 -0.99 -4.27 -3.96
C ASN A 117 -2.30 -4.75 -3.32
N PHE A 118 -3.43 -4.17 -3.75
CA PHE A 118 -4.76 -4.49 -3.21
C PHE A 118 -5.14 -5.97 -3.33
N ALA A 119 -4.50 -6.73 -4.22
CA ALA A 119 -4.80 -8.14 -4.41
C ALA A 119 -4.25 -9.03 -3.29
N SER A 120 -3.13 -8.66 -2.66
CA SER A 120 -2.39 -9.49 -1.69
C SER A 120 -2.09 -8.80 -0.35
N GLU A 121 -2.03 -7.48 -0.31
CA GLU A 121 -1.61 -6.73 0.88
C GLU A 121 -2.79 -6.35 1.77
N SER A 122 -2.50 -6.20 3.06
CA SER A 122 -3.47 -5.80 4.08
C SER A 122 -3.26 -4.35 4.49
N LEU A 123 -4.34 -3.58 4.59
CA LEU A 123 -4.30 -2.23 5.18
C LEU A 123 -4.49 -2.35 6.70
N HIS A 124 -3.51 -1.93 7.48
CA HIS A 124 -3.59 -1.91 8.94
C HIS A 124 -3.94 -0.51 9.44
N LEU A 125 -5.12 -0.39 10.02
CA LEU A 125 -5.55 0.80 10.74
C LEU A 125 -5.01 0.72 12.17
N CYS A 126 -3.98 1.51 12.47
CA CYS A 126 -3.27 1.37 13.74
C CYS A 126 -4.16 1.71 14.93
N GLY A 127 -3.73 1.21 16.09
CA GLY A 127 -4.55 1.18 17.29
C GLY A 127 -4.91 2.50 17.93
N ASP A 128 -4.24 3.58 17.56
CA ASP A 128 -4.45 4.96 18.00
C ASP A 128 -5.38 5.75 17.06
N LEU A 129 -5.75 5.16 15.91
CA LEU A 129 -6.65 5.77 14.94
C LEU A 129 -8.07 5.89 15.52
N GLN A 130 -8.60 7.10 15.54
CA GLN A 130 -9.97 7.36 15.97
C GLN A 130 -11.00 6.96 14.90
N ALA A 131 -12.21 6.59 15.35
CA ALA A 131 -13.29 6.14 14.49
C ALA A 131 -13.68 7.12 13.37
N PRO A 132 -13.72 8.45 13.56
CA PRO A 132 -14.05 9.38 12.48
C PRO A 132 -13.05 9.32 11.31
N TRP A 133 -11.75 9.27 11.58
CA TRP A 133 -10.72 9.17 10.53
C TRP A 133 -10.76 7.83 9.82
N ALA A 134 -10.94 6.74 10.58
CA ALA A 134 -11.07 5.42 10.01
C ALA A 134 -12.29 5.32 9.09
N ARG A 135 -13.45 5.82 9.55
CA ARG A 135 -14.70 5.84 8.76
C ARG A 135 -14.53 6.67 7.50
N ASP A 136 -14.00 7.88 7.63
CA ASP A 136 -13.80 8.80 6.52
C ASP A 136 -12.89 8.20 5.42
N LEU A 137 -11.77 7.59 5.82
CA LEU A 137 -10.90 6.85 4.90
C LEU A 137 -11.66 5.71 4.21
N LEU A 138 -12.37 4.87 4.97
CA LEU A 138 -13.01 3.68 4.41
C LEU A 138 -14.25 3.99 3.56
N GLU A 139 -14.96 5.10 3.80
CA GLU A 139 -16.20 5.47 3.11
C GLU A 139 -16.01 6.46 1.95
N LYS A 140 -14.98 7.31 2.00
CA LYS A 140 -14.72 8.32 0.96
C LYS A 140 -13.59 7.95 0.02
N ASN A 141 -12.76 6.97 0.35
CA ASN A 141 -11.66 6.56 -0.53
C ASN A 141 -12.11 5.46 -1.50
N GLU A 142 -12.35 5.83 -2.77
CA GLU A 142 -12.81 4.90 -3.80
C GLU A 142 -11.85 3.73 -4.05
N GLN A 143 -10.53 3.93 -3.97
CA GLN A 143 -9.59 2.81 -4.13
C GLN A 143 -9.78 1.78 -3.02
N VAL A 144 -9.95 2.25 -1.79
CA VAL A 144 -10.19 1.39 -0.63
C VAL A 144 -11.54 0.68 -0.73
N LYS A 145 -12.62 1.39 -1.08
CA LYS A 145 -13.96 0.81 -1.21
C LYS A 145 -14.04 -0.28 -2.26
N GLU A 146 -13.48 -0.01 -3.42
CA GLU A 146 -13.61 -0.90 -4.58
C GLU A 146 -12.60 -2.05 -4.55
N LYS A 147 -11.42 -1.84 -3.94
CA LYS A 147 -10.29 -2.77 -4.11
C LYS A 147 -9.75 -3.36 -2.80
N LEU A 148 -10.03 -2.80 -1.63
CA LEU A 148 -9.46 -3.32 -0.39
C LEU A 148 -10.02 -4.71 -0.06
N ARG A 149 -9.16 -5.71 -0.11
CA ARG A 149 -9.51 -7.11 0.19
C ARG A 149 -9.24 -7.52 1.63
N PHE A 150 -8.18 -6.98 2.22
CA PHE A 150 -7.70 -7.39 3.52
C PHE A 150 -7.46 -6.18 4.41
N ILE A 151 -8.06 -6.19 5.59
CA ILE A 151 -7.89 -5.12 6.57
C ILE A 151 -7.44 -5.71 7.90
N CYS A 152 -6.49 -5.05 8.55
CA CYS A 152 -6.08 -5.32 9.92
C CYS A 152 -6.56 -4.15 10.80
N VAL A 153 -7.28 -4.42 11.87
CA VAL A 153 -7.89 -3.36 12.69
C VAL A 153 -8.09 -3.85 14.13
N LYS A 154 -8.09 -2.94 15.11
CA LYS A 154 -8.50 -3.28 16.48
C LYS A 154 -9.97 -3.70 16.50
N GLU A 155 -10.29 -4.76 17.23
CA GLU A 155 -11.66 -5.29 17.31
C GLU A 155 -12.67 -4.23 17.77
N LYS A 156 -12.35 -3.47 18.83
CA LYS A 156 -13.21 -2.38 19.31
C LYS A 156 -13.48 -1.33 18.23
N LEU A 157 -12.44 -0.88 17.54
CA LEU A 157 -12.58 0.10 16.46
C LEU A 157 -13.46 -0.44 15.32
N TRP A 158 -13.27 -1.71 14.95
CA TRP A 158 -14.11 -2.35 13.95
C TRP A 158 -15.58 -2.46 14.37
N GLN A 159 -15.84 -2.78 15.64
CA GLN A 159 -17.20 -2.76 16.19
C GLN A 159 -17.80 -1.36 16.12
N ASP A 160 -17.07 -0.33 16.55
CA ASP A 160 -17.51 1.07 16.51
C ASP A 160 -17.82 1.55 15.08
N LEU A 161 -17.04 1.10 14.09
CA LEU A 161 -17.27 1.39 12.66
C LEU A 161 -18.52 0.70 12.10
N ASN A 162 -18.98 -0.39 12.71
CA ASN A 162 -20.10 -1.19 12.22
C ASN A 162 -21.34 -1.15 13.11
N GLN A 163 -21.31 -0.41 14.21
CA GLN A 163 -22.50 -0.12 15.00
C GLN A 163 -23.46 0.74 14.16
N VAL A 164 -24.69 0.25 14.00
CA VAL A 164 -25.80 1.05 13.46
C VAL A 164 -26.26 1.99 14.56
N GLN A 165 -26.10 3.30 14.37
CA GLN A 165 -26.73 4.26 15.27
C GLN A 165 -28.25 4.20 15.05
N LEU A 166 -28.94 3.49 15.96
CA LEU A 166 -30.40 3.33 15.91
C LEU A 166 -31.14 4.59 16.39
N THR A 167 -30.47 5.50 17.09
CA THR A 167 -31.06 6.75 17.56
C THR A 167 -30.79 7.86 16.54
N PRO A 168 -31.82 8.41 15.87
CA PRO A 168 -31.66 9.60 15.07
C PRO A 168 -31.16 10.75 15.97
N VAL A 169 -30.03 11.34 15.61
CA VAL A 169 -29.56 12.58 16.23
C VAL A 169 -30.47 13.69 15.72
N TRP A 170 -31.39 14.14 16.58
CA TRP A 170 -32.21 15.31 16.29
C TRP A 170 -31.36 16.57 16.47
N ASN A 171 -30.57 16.92 15.45
CA ASN A 171 -30.02 18.26 15.33
C ASN A 171 -31.11 19.17 14.75
N TYR A 172 -31.35 20.32 15.39
CA TYR A 172 -32.34 21.31 14.94
C TYR A 172 -32.09 21.70 13.47
N GLY A 173 -32.81 21.04 12.54
CA GLY A 173 -32.83 21.37 11.12
C GLY A 173 -32.30 20.32 10.13
N SER A 174 -31.66 19.24 10.57
CA SER A 174 -31.18 18.18 9.65
C SER A 174 -31.54 16.78 10.14
N LYS A 175 -32.18 15.99 9.27
CA LYS A 175 -32.38 14.55 9.49
C LYS A 175 -31.10 13.85 9.02
N GLU A 176 -30.20 13.56 9.95
CA GLU A 176 -29.08 12.66 9.64
C GLU A 176 -29.63 11.24 9.49
N GLU A 177 -29.45 10.66 8.31
CA GLU A 177 -29.76 9.25 8.10
C GLU A 177 -28.84 8.39 8.99
N PRO A 178 -29.34 7.27 9.53
CA PRO A 178 -28.53 6.40 10.37
C PRO A 178 -27.29 5.94 9.59
N ALA A 179 -26.11 6.17 10.17
CA ALA A 179 -24.86 5.76 9.57
C ALA A 179 -24.88 4.25 9.29
N GLN A 180 -24.62 3.86 8.05
CA GLN A 180 -24.54 2.47 7.67
C GLN A 180 -23.25 1.83 8.20
N PRO A 181 -23.22 0.50 8.43
CA PRO A 181 -21.99 -0.20 8.79
C PRO A 181 -20.95 -0.07 7.67
N VAL A 182 -19.72 0.33 7.99
CA VAL A 182 -18.65 0.53 7.00
C VAL A 182 -18.39 -0.72 6.16
N ARG A 183 -18.53 -1.92 6.74
CA ARG A 183 -18.36 -3.20 6.03
C ARG A 183 -19.22 -3.30 4.77
N VAL A 184 -20.41 -2.70 4.77
CA VAL A 184 -21.34 -2.74 3.62
C VAL A 184 -20.79 -1.96 2.42
N GLY A 185 -20.00 -0.90 2.67
CA GLY A 185 -19.39 -0.08 1.63
C GLY A 185 -18.10 -0.65 1.03
N LEU A 186 -17.47 -1.63 1.67
CA LEU A 186 -16.20 -2.24 1.23
C LEU A 186 -16.48 -3.45 0.32
N LYS A 187 -16.61 -3.20 -0.99
CA LYS A 187 -17.12 -4.18 -1.97
C LYS A 187 -16.21 -5.38 -2.20
N ALA A 188 -14.90 -5.18 -2.11
CA ALA A 188 -13.91 -6.24 -2.34
C ALA A 188 -13.43 -6.92 -1.06
N LEU A 189 -13.96 -6.56 0.11
CA LEU A 189 -13.48 -7.05 1.39
C LEU A 189 -13.66 -8.57 1.51
N VAL A 190 -12.55 -9.28 1.71
CA VAL A 190 -12.50 -10.73 1.87
C VAL A 190 -12.30 -11.11 3.33
N ASP A 191 -11.36 -10.45 4.02
CA ASP A 191 -10.97 -10.82 5.38
C ASP A 191 -10.66 -9.59 6.26
N VAL A 192 -10.97 -9.73 7.54
CA VAL A 192 -10.74 -8.74 8.60
C VAL A 192 -9.93 -9.41 9.69
N LYS A 193 -8.67 -9.00 9.85
CA LYS A 193 -7.78 -9.50 10.89
C LYS A 193 -7.82 -8.58 12.10
N PHE A 194 -8.04 -9.18 13.26
CA PHE A 194 -8.00 -8.45 14.52
C PHE A 194 -6.63 -8.58 15.16
N HIS A 195 -6.00 -7.46 15.46
CA HIS A 195 -4.81 -7.44 16.31
C HIS A 195 -5.25 -7.70 17.76
N SER A 196 -4.85 -8.84 18.32
CA SER A 196 -4.84 -9.03 19.76
C SER A 196 -3.73 -8.16 20.33
N ALA A 197 -4.06 -7.32 21.31
CA ALA A 197 -3.03 -6.71 22.13
C ALA A 197 -2.22 -7.87 22.72
N ILE A 198 -0.98 -8.05 22.24
CA ILE A 198 -0.03 -8.87 22.95
C ILE A 198 0.10 -8.17 24.29
N VAL A 199 -0.50 -8.78 25.32
CA VAL A 199 -0.20 -8.44 26.70
C VAL A 199 1.31 -8.63 26.80
N SER A 200 2.03 -7.52 26.76
CA SER A 200 3.43 -7.48 27.16
C SER A 200 3.44 -7.98 28.60
N MET A 201 3.74 -9.26 28.79
CA MET A 201 4.02 -9.76 30.12
C MET A 201 5.26 -9.02 30.62
N PRO A 202 5.20 -8.45 31.83
CA PRO A 202 6.32 -7.73 32.44
C PRO A 202 7.54 -8.63 32.65
#